data_AF-A0A7J8XI27-F1
#
_entry.id   AF-A0A7J8XI27-F1
#
_cell.length_a   1.000
_cell.length_b   1.000
_cell.length_c   1.000
_cell.angle_alpha   90.00
_cell.angle_beta   90.00
_cell.angle_gamma   90.00
#
_symmetry.space_group_name_H-M   'P 1'
#
loop_
_entity.id
_entity.type
_entity.pdbx_description
1 polymer ?
#
loop_
_entity_poly.entity_id
_entity_poly.type
_entity_poly.pdbx_seq_one_letter_code
_entity_poly.pdbx_strand_id
1 'polypeptide(L)'
;KEAELWGFLDGLKLILDRGFKRILIQTDSLEAAFVIQEGAFRISNTTLLRRIKQILKQRMIQHIPREENTIADSLVKKVQDRRLGLRLFEDPPLKV
;
A
#
# COMPACT_ATOMS: atom_id res chain seq x y z
N LYS A 1 2.56 -10.14 -5.44
CA LYS A 1 2.04 -10.36 -4.07
C LYS A 1 2.99 -9.90 -2.97
N GLU A 2 4.18 -10.50 -2.73
CA GLU A 2 5.04 -10.02 -1.61
C GLU A 2 5.53 -8.58 -1.81
N ALA A 3 5.86 -8.18 -3.05
CA ALA A 3 6.21 -6.81 -3.39
C ALA A 3 5.08 -5.79 -3.08
N GLU A 4 3.81 -6.19 -3.24
CA GLU A 4 2.66 -5.34 -2.88
C GLU A 4 2.60 -5.14 -1.35
N LEU A 5 2.85 -6.19 -0.57
CA LEU A 5 2.88 -6.09 0.90
C LEU A 5 4.07 -5.26 1.40
N TRP A 6 5.24 -5.35 0.75
CA TRP A 6 6.38 -4.50 1.05
C TRP A 6 6.10 -3.03 0.71
N GLY A 7 5.57 -2.75 -0.48
CA GLY A 7 5.15 -1.40 -0.87
C GLY A 7 4.10 -0.83 0.09
N PHE A 8 3.17 -1.67 0.55
CA PHE A 8 2.18 -1.32 1.55
C PHE A 8 2.81 -0.96 2.91
N LEU A 9 3.75 -1.79 3.39
CA LEU A 9 4.46 -1.53 4.64
C LEU A 9 5.29 -0.24 4.57
N ASP A 10 5.96 0.02 3.45
CA ASP A 10 6.77 1.23 3.27
C ASP A 10 5.90 2.48 3.19
N GLY A 11 4.76 2.42 2.50
CA GLY A 11 3.74 3.48 2.53
C GLY A 11 3.22 3.73 3.95
N LEU A 12 2.91 2.68 4.70
CA LEU A 12 2.45 2.81 6.09
C LEU A 12 3.49 3.47 7.01
N LYS A 13 4.76 3.09 6.92
CA LYS A 13 5.86 3.71 7.68
C LYS A 13 6.00 5.19 7.32
N LEU A 14 5.99 5.52 6.03
CA LEU A 14 6.11 6.90 5.57
C LEU A 14 4.98 7.78 6.14
N ILE A 15 3.78 7.24 6.20
CA ILE A 15 2.63 7.95 6.75
C ILE A 15 2.74 8.13 8.27
N LEU A 16 3.27 7.13 8.99
CA LEU A 16 3.57 7.23 10.42
C LEU A 16 4.66 8.27 10.70
N ASP A 17 5.76 8.22 9.96
CA ASP A 17 6.91 9.13 10.10
C ASP A 17 6.50 10.59 9.86
N ARG A 18 5.54 10.82 8.96
CA ARG A 18 4.96 12.14 8.68
C ARG A 18 3.86 12.57 9.66
N GLY A 19 3.48 11.71 10.61
CA GLY A 19 2.50 12.03 11.65
C GLY A 19 1.05 12.10 11.17
N PHE A 20 0.71 11.56 9.99
CA PHE A 20 -0.67 11.56 9.51
C PHE A 20 -1.51 10.56 10.31
N LYS A 21 -2.57 11.06 10.96
CA LYS A 21 -3.43 10.29 11.87
C LYS A 21 -4.71 9.75 11.23
N ARG A 22 -5.27 10.46 10.25
CA ARG A 22 -6.52 10.10 9.56
C ARG A 22 -6.23 9.94 8.07
N ILE A 23 -6.01 8.70 7.66
CA ILE A 23 -5.81 8.37 6.26
C ILE A 23 -6.86 7.37 5.81
N LEU A 24 -7.20 7.47 4.53
CA LEU A 24 -7.87 6.42 3.78
C LEU A 24 -6.83 5.78 2.87
N ILE A 25 -6.65 4.47 2.99
CA ILE A 25 -5.78 3.71 2.08
C ILE A 25 -6.66 3.06 1.02
N GLN A 26 -6.34 3.30 -0.25
CA GLN A 26 -7.03 2.67 -1.37
C GLN A 26 -6.13 1.62 -2.02
N THR A 27 -6.71 0.49 -2.40
CA THR A 27 -6.01 -0.61 -3.08
C THR A 27 -6.94 -1.33 -4.05
N ASP A 28 -6.42 -1.75 -5.20
CA ASP A 28 -7.10 -2.61 -6.17
C ASP A 28 -6.84 -4.11 -5.93
N SER A 29 -6.04 -4.42 -4.91
CA SER A 29 -5.82 -5.80 -4.47
C SER A 29 -6.91 -6.19 -3.47
N LEU A 30 -7.91 -6.95 -3.94
CA LEU A 30 -8.94 -7.56 -3.09
C LEU A 30 -8.33 -8.38 -1.96
N GLU A 31 -7.21 -9.07 -2.21
CA GLU A 31 -6.50 -9.82 -1.19
C GLU A 31 -5.92 -8.89 -0.11
N ALA A 32 -5.28 -7.78 -0.49
CA ALA A 32 -4.76 -6.82 0.48
C ALA A 32 -5.91 -6.17 1.28
N ALA A 33 -7.01 -5.77 0.61
CA ALA A 33 -8.18 -5.21 1.27
C ALA A 33 -8.82 -6.20 2.25
N PHE A 34 -9.02 -7.46 1.83
CA PHE A 34 -9.62 -8.52 2.63
C PHE A 34 -8.76 -8.91 3.83
N VAL A 35 -7.45 -9.12 3.63
CA VAL A 35 -6.49 -9.44 4.70
C VAL A 35 -6.49 -8.37 5.79
N ILE A 36 -6.70 -7.12 5.43
CA ILE A 36 -6.65 -5.99 6.34
C ILE A 36 -8.00 -5.73 7.02
N GLN A 37 -9.10 -5.73 6.26
CA GLN A 37 -10.43 -5.44 6.81
C GLN A 37 -10.97 -6.57 7.70
N GLU A 38 -10.87 -7.81 7.25
CA GLU A 38 -11.47 -8.95 7.97
C GLU A 38 -10.54 -9.52 9.05
N GLY A 39 -9.31 -9.00 9.15
CA GLY A 39 -8.29 -9.58 10.03
C GLY A 39 -8.03 -11.07 9.71
N ALA A 40 -8.34 -11.49 8.48
CA ALA A 40 -8.25 -12.85 7.98
C ALA A 40 -6.78 -13.27 7.73
N PHE A 41 -5.96 -13.19 8.79
CA PHE A 41 -4.60 -13.71 8.84
C PHE A 41 -4.56 -15.23 9.02
N ARG A 42 -5.66 -15.94 8.73
CA ARG A 42 -5.80 -17.37 9.03
C ARG A 42 -4.87 -18.27 8.19
N ILE A 43 -4.24 -17.74 7.13
CA ILE A 43 -3.55 -18.58 6.13
C ILE A 43 -2.04 -18.30 6.04
N SER A 44 -1.54 -17.14 6.50
CA SER A 44 -0.10 -16.84 6.43
C SER A 44 0.39 -15.99 7.60
N ASN A 45 1.04 -16.64 8.56
CA ASN A 45 1.53 -16.06 9.80
C ASN A 45 2.89 -15.37 9.62
N THR A 46 3.07 -14.61 8.54
CA THR A 46 4.36 -14.00 8.22
C THR A 46 4.61 -12.76 9.08
N THR A 47 5.87 -12.52 9.44
CA THR A 47 6.28 -11.35 10.24
C THR A 47 5.86 -10.02 9.59
N LEU A 48 5.82 -9.97 8.25
CA LEU A 48 5.40 -8.82 7.45
C LEU A 48 3.93 -8.47 7.72
N LEU A 49 3.05 -9.46 7.62
CA LEU A 49 1.62 -9.33 7.86
C LEU A 49 1.31 -8.90 9.30
N ARG A 50 2.05 -9.43 10.29
CA ARG A 50 1.94 -9.01 11.69
C ARG A 50 2.29 -7.53 11.90
N ARG A 51 3.35 -7.04 11.24
CA ARG A 51 3.75 -5.61 11.31
C ARG A 51 2.71 -4.71 10.67
N ILE A 52 2.23 -5.08 9.48
CA ILE A 52 1.17 -4.36 8.77
C ILE A 52 -0.08 -4.25 9.66
N LYS A 53 -0.52 -5.34 10.30
CA LYS A 53 -1.65 -5.36 11.23
C LYS A 53 -1.51 -4.40 12.40
N GLN A 54 -0.33 -4.33 13.01
CA GLN A 54 -0.09 -3.43 14.16
C GLN A 54 -0.29 -1.97 13.79
N ILE A 55 0.14 -1.57 12.59
CA ILE A 55 0.05 -0.18 12.12
C ILE A 55 -1.38 0.18 11.67
N LEU A 56 -2.12 -0.80 11.14
CA LEU A 56 -3.45 -0.60 10.56
C LEU A 56 -4.59 -0.48 11.55
N LYS A 57 -4.38 -0.84 12.82
CA LYS A 57 -5.42 -0.93 13.85
C LYS A 57 -6.28 0.34 14.04
N GLN A 58 -5.90 1.47 13.43
CA GLN A 58 -6.56 2.77 13.52
C GLN A 58 -6.85 3.42 12.15
N ARG A 59 -6.66 2.74 11.02
CA ARG A 59 -6.71 3.35 9.67
C ARG A 59 -7.78 2.68 8.81
N MET A 60 -8.46 3.45 7.96
CA MET A 60 -9.49 2.94 7.06
C MET A 60 -8.88 2.47 5.74
N ILE A 61 -9.32 1.31 5.27
CA ILE A 61 -8.97 0.78 3.94
C ILE A 61 -10.22 0.65 3.10
N GLN A 62 -10.10 1.02 1.83
CA GLN A 62 -11.11 0.84 0.82
C GLN A 62 -10.53 0.10 -0.38
N HIS A 63 -11.24 -0.92 -0.84
CA HIS A 63 -10.97 -1.52 -2.14
C HIS A 63 -11.51 -0.60 -3.24
N ILE A 64 -10.71 -0.36 -4.28
CA ILE A 64 -11.13 0.37 -5.49
C ILE A 64 -10.88 -0.50 -6.74
N PRO A 65 -11.67 -0.37 -7.82
CA PRO A 65 -11.37 -1.03 -9.08
C PRO A 65 -9.98 -0.63 -9.62
N ARG A 66 -9.33 -1.54 -10.36
CA ARG A 66 -8.00 -1.29 -10.94
C ARG A 66 -8.00 -0.10 -11.89
N GLU A 67 -9.10 0.12 -12.58
CA GLU A 67 -9.34 1.24 -13.49
C GLU A 67 -9.33 2.59 -12.76
N GLU A 68 -9.60 2.59 -11.45
CA GLU A 68 -9.52 3.77 -10.59
C GLU A 68 -8.11 3.92 -9.98
N ASN A 69 -7.34 2.83 -9.84
CA ASN A 69 -5.97 2.84 -9.30
C ASN A 69 -4.87 3.19 -10.33
N THR A 70 -5.22 3.95 -11.37
CA THR A 70 -4.33 4.29 -12.50
C THR A 70 -3.07 5.06 -12.08
N ILE A 71 -3.12 5.82 -10.99
CA ILE A 71 -1.99 6.59 -10.46
C ILE A 71 -0.90 5.65 -9.94
N ALA A 72 -1.26 4.67 -9.10
CA ALA A 72 -0.30 3.70 -8.57
C ALA A 72 0.30 2.85 -9.69
N ASP A 73 -0.53 2.39 -10.64
CA ASP A 73 -0.07 1.64 -11.82
C ASP A 73 0.91 2.47 -12.67
N SER A 74 0.66 3.77 -12.84
CA SER A 74 1.55 4.67 -13.57
C SER A 74 2.88 4.90 -12.86
N LEU A 75 2.87 4.98 -11.52
CA LEU A 75 4.08 5.08 -10.71
C LEU A 75 4.95 3.83 -10.87
N VAL A 76 4.36 2.63 -10.80
CA VAL A 76 5.08 1.37 -10.97
C VAL A 76 5.75 1.29 -12.35
N LYS A 77 5.04 1.70 -13.41
CA LYS A 77 5.60 1.74 -14.78
C LYS A 77 6.80 2.69 -14.90
N LYS A 78 6.79 3.83 -14.21
CA LYS A 78 7.91 4.81 -14.22
C LYS A 78 9.13 4.35 -13.42
N VAL A 79 8.98 3.39 -12.51
CA VAL A 79 10.07 2.85 -11.67
C VAL A 79 10.90 1.79 -12.43
N GLN A 80 10.55 1.43 -13.66
CA GLN A 80 11.33 0.50 -14.49
C GLN A 80 12.77 0.98 -14.79
N ASP A 81 13.09 2.25 -14.55
CA ASP A 81 14.44 2.78 -14.69
C ASP A 81 15.30 2.43 -13.45
N ARG A 82 16.35 1.61 -13.67
CA ARG A 82 17.08 0.71 -12.73
C ARG A 82 17.79 1.31 -11.52
N ARG A 83 17.34 2.42 -10.95
CA ARG A 83 17.91 2.96 -9.71
C ARG A 83 17.16 2.40 -8.50
N LEU A 84 17.81 1.50 -7.78
CA LEU A 84 17.34 0.92 -6.52
C LEU A 84 17.15 2.02 -5.45
N GLY A 85 16.01 2.02 -4.76
CA GLY A 85 15.73 2.94 -3.64
C GLY A 85 14.27 3.39 -3.53
N LEU A 86 13.87 3.84 -2.34
CA LEU A 86 12.55 4.45 -2.12
C LEU A 86 12.52 5.85 -2.75
N ARG A 87 11.57 6.10 -3.64
CA ARG A 87 11.32 7.43 -4.23
C ARG A 87 9.96 7.94 -3.82
N LEU A 88 9.94 9.18 -3.34
CA LEU A 88 8.73 9.91 -3.06
C LEU A 88 8.39 10.82 -4.24
N PHE A 89 7.11 10.86 -4.60
CA PHE A 89 6.55 11.83 -5.53
C PHE A 89 5.57 12.71 -4.75
N GLU A 90 5.73 14.04 -4.85
CA GLU A 90 4.80 15.01 -4.22
C GLU A 90 3.54 15.18 -5.07
N ASP A 91 3.69 15.12 -6.39
CA ASP A 91 2.60 15.18 -7.37
C ASP A 91 2.34 13.82 -8.01
N PRO A 92 1.07 13.49 -8.33
CA PRO A 92 0.76 12.30 -9.10
C PRO A 92 1.43 12.38 -10.49
N PRO A 93 1.92 11.26 -11.04
CA PRO A 93 2.44 11.25 -12.39
C PRO A 93 1.36 11.70 -13.36
N LEU A 94 1.71 12.60 -14.29
CA LEU A 94 0.86 12.94 -15.42
C LEU A 94 0.39 11.64 -16.09
N LYS A 95 -0.94 11.51 -16.27
CA LYS A 95 -1.55 10.42 -17.02
C LYS A 95 -0.90 10.43 -18.42
N VAL A 96 -0.21 9.34 -18.77
CA VAL A 96 0.31 9.11 -20.12
C VAL A 96 -0.73 8.34 -20.88
#